data_AF-B4FPE5-F1
#
_entry.id   AF-B4FPE5-F1
#
_cell.length_a   1.000
_cell.length_b   1.000
_cell.length_c   1.000
_cell.angle_alpha   90.00
_cell.angle_beta   90.00
_cell.angle_gamma   90.00
#
_symmetry.space_group_name_H-M   'P 1'
#
loop_
_entity.id
_entity.type
_entity.pdbx_description
1 polymer ?
#
loop_
_entity_poly.entity_id
_entity_poly.type
_entity_poly.pdbx_seq_one_letter_code
_entity_poly.pdbx_strand_id
1 'polypeptide(L)'
;MLQNTNRHLVGDSVGNLSLKELKQLESRLEKGISKIRARKSELLAAEISYMAKRETELQNDHMTLRTKIEEGEQQLQQVTVARSVAAAAAAATNLELNPFLEMDTKCFFTGGPFATLDMKCFLPGSLQQMLEAQQRQMLATELNLGYQLAPPGSDAADNNPHHQF
;
A
#
# COMPACT_ATOMS: atom_id res chain seq x y z
N MET A 1 20.45 49.01 -12.06
CA MET A 1 20.15 48.84 -10.62
C MET A 1 19.88 47.38 -10.23
N LEU A 2 18.88 46.71 -10.81
CA LEU A 2 18.49 45.34 -10.41
C LEU A 2 19.58 44.28 -10.67
N GLN A 3 20.24 44.31 -11.83
CA GLN A 3 21.30 43.35 -12.18
C GLN A 3 22.48 43.36 -11.19
N ASN A 4 22.93 44.55 -10.77
CA ASN A 4 24.01 44.67 -9.77
C ASN A 4 23.59 44.08 -8.42
N THR A 5 22.33 44.31 -8.03
CA THR A 5 21.81 43.77 -6.76
C THR A 5 21.77 42.24 -6.80
N ASN A 6 21.30 41.63 -7.90
CA ASN A 6 21.29 40.18 -8.04
C ASN A 6 22.71 39.59 -8.06
N ARG A 7 23.65 40.22 -8.75
CA ARG A 7 25.08 39.82 -8.70
C ARG A 7 25.61 39.80 -7.28
N HIS A 8 25.40 40.86 -6.51
CA HIS A 8 25.88 40.92 -5.13
C HIS A 8 25.19 39.86 -4.25
N LEU A 9 23.89 39.59 -4.46
CA LEU A 9 23.15 38.56 -3.72
C LEU A 9 23.67 37.14 -3.97
N VAL A 10 24.22 36.86 -5.16
CA VAL A 10 24.84 35.56 -5.47
C VAL A 10 26.33 35.50 -5.14
N GLY A 11 26.91 36.60 -4.65
CA GLY A 11 28.33 36.68 -4.28
C GLY A 11 29.26 37.15 -5.41
N ASP A 12 28.73 37.70 -6.49
CA ASP A 12 29.53 38.26 -7.59
C ASP A 12 29.85 39.75 -7.38
N SER A 13 31.03 40.18 -7.83
CA SER A 13 31.49 41.58 -7.83
C SER A 13 31.46 42.28 -6.45
N VAL A 14 31.51 41.52 -5.36
CA VAL A 14 31.37 42.01 -3.98
C VAL A 14 32.61 42.80 -3.51
N GLY A 15 33.77 42.59 -4.15
CA GLY A 15 35.02 43.29 -3.82
C GLY A 15 34.98 44.80 -4.04
N ASN A 16 33.99 45.30 -4.79
CA ASN A 16 33.82 46.73 -5.05
C ASN A 16 32.90 47.42 -4.01
N LEU A 17 32.37 46.67 -3.04
CA LEU A 17 31.51 47.21 -1.99
C LEU A 17 32.33 47.74 -0.81
N SER A 18 31.87 48.83 -0.22
CA SER A 18 32.40 49.30 1.06
C SER A 18 32.02 48.34 2.20
N LEU A 19 32.76 48.41 3.32
CA LEU A 19 32.47 47.61 4.52
C LEU A 19 31.02 47.78 5.02
N LYS A 20 30.46 48.99 4.88
CA LYS A 20 29.07 49.28 5.28
C LYS A 20 28.07 48.55 4.38
N GLU A 21 28.28 48.57 3.06
CA GLU A 21 27.42 47.89 2.10
C GLU A 21 27.52 46.37 2.22
N LEU A 22 28.72 45.85 2.50
CA LEU A 22 28.94 44.43 2.74
C LEU A 22 28.17 43.93 3.96
N LYS A 23 28.24 44.66 5.10
CA LYS A 23 27.44 44.34 6.30
C LYS A 23 25.93 44.38 6.04
N GLN A 24 25.48 45.32 5.21
CA GLN A 24 24.06 45.40 4.84
C GLN A 24 23.65 44.22 3.95
N LEU A 25 24.49 43.82 2.99
CA LEU A 25 24.27 42.66 2.13
C LEU A 25 24.20 41.37 2.96
N GLU A 26 25.16 41.17 3.86
CA GLU A 26 25.20 40.03 4.79
C GLU A 26 23.94 39.98 5.65
N SER A 27 23.53 41.09 6.27
CA SER A 27 22.31 41.14 7.08
C SER A 27 21.04 40.79 6.28
N ARG A 28 20.98 41.18 5.01
CA ARG A 28 19.87 40.83 4.11
C ARG A 28 19.88 39.35 3.77
N LEU A 29 21.03 38.78 3.47
CA LEU A 29 21.19 37.35 3.18
C LEU A 29 20.84 36.51 4.40
N GLU A 30 21.33 36.85 5.59
CA GLU A 30 21.05 36.09 6.81
C GLU A 30 19.55 36.07 7.13
N LYS A 31 18.87 37.21 6.98
CA LYS A 31 17.40 37.29 7.13
C LYS A 31 16.68 36.46 6.07
N GLY A 32 17.13 36.51 4.82
CA GLY A 32 16.54 35.74 3.72
C GLY A 32 16.67 34.24 3.93
N ILE A 33 17.88 33.77 4.23
CA ILE A 33 18.19 32.37 4.50
C ILE A 33 17.40 31.88 5.71
N SER A 34 17.36 32.67 6.79
CA SER A 34 16.58 32.32 7.99
C SER A 34 15.09 32.17 7.70
N LYS A 35 14.49 33.06 6.89
CA LYS A 35 13.09 32.93 6.45
C LYS A 35 12.86 31.69 5.58
N ILE A 36 13.77 31.38 4.65
CA ILE A 36 13.68 30.20 3.79
C ILE A 36 13.76 28.92 4.64
N ARG A 37 14.71 28.85 5.57
CA ARG A 37 14.86 27.71 6.49
C ARG A 37 13.61 27.53 7.35
N ALA A 38 13.10 28.60 7.95
CA ALA A 38 11.88 28.56 8.76
C ALA A 38 10.68 28.04 7.97
N ARG A 39 10.43 28.60 6.77
CA ARG A 39 9.32 28.17 5.91
C ARG A 39 9.48 26.72 5.45
N LYS A 40 10.69 26.30 5.10
CA LYS A 40 10.96 24.90 4.73
C LYS A 40 10.68 23.96 5.91
N SER A 41 11.10 24.33 7.11
CA SER A 41 10.86 23.55 8.33
C SER A 41 9.37 23.44 8.64
N GLU A 42 8.62 24.53 8.51
CA GLU A 42 7.16 24.55 8.71
C GLU A 42 6.43 23.64 7.73
N LEU A 43 6.75 23.73 6.43
CA LEU A 43 6.15 22.89 5.40
C LEU A 43 6.48 21.41 5.59
N LEU A 44 7.73 21.08 5.91
CA LEU A 44 8.13 19.70 6.19
C LEU A 44 7.43 19.14 7.43
N ALA A 45 7.31 19.93 8.49
CA ALA A 45 6.60 19.51 9.70
C ALA A 45 5.11 19.26 9.42
N ALA A 46 4.47 20.10 8.61
CA ALA A 46 3.10 19.91 8.18
C ALA A 46 2.93 18.63 7.34
N GLU A 47 3.83 18.39 6.38
CA GLU A 47 3.81 17.19 5.54
C GLU A 47 4.02 15.91 6.34
N ILE A 48 4.99 15.89 7.26
CA ILE A 48 5.25 14.75 8.16
C ILE A 48 4.00 14.44 8.99
N SER A 49 3.35 15.47 9.54
CA SER A 49 2.14 15.32 10.36
C SER A 49 0.97 14.76 9.53
N TYR A 50 0.83 15.22 8.29
CA TYR A 50 -0.18 14.71 7.36
C TYR A 50 0.06 13.25 7.01
N MET A 51 1.29 12.88 6.67
CA MET A 51 1.68 11.50 6.36
C MET A 51 1.46 10.56 7.55
N ALA A 52 1.88 10.96 8.76
CA ALA A 52 1.70 10.15 9.97
C ALA A 52 0.22 9.92 10.32
N LYS A 53 -0.62 10.95 10.15
CA LYS A 53 -2.07 10.81 10.33
C LYS A 53 -2.66 9.84 9.31
N ARG A 54 -2.28 9.98 8.04
CA ARG A 54 -2.75 9.09 6.96
C ARG A 54 -2.30 7.64 7.18
N GLU A 55 -1.08 7.43 7.64
CA GLU A 55 -0.57 6.10 8.01
C GLU A 55 -1.43 5.47 9.11
N THR A 56 -1.75 6.24 10.15
CA THR A 56 -2.61 5.78 11.26
C THR A 56 -4.02 5.40 10.77
N GLU A 57 -4.63 6.24 9.92
CA GLU A 57 -5.94 5.95 9.32
C GLU A 57 -5.92 4.66 8.50
N LEU A 58 -4.90 4.47 7.66
CA LEU A 58 -4.73 3.25 6.86
C LEU A 58 -4.50 2.02 7.72
N GLN A 59 -3.73 2.12 8.81
CA GLN A 59 -3.50 1.02 9.74
C GLN A 59 -4.80 0.62 10.46
N ASN A 60 -5.63 1.59 10.85
CA ASN A 60 -6.93 1.33 11.46
C ASN A 60 -7.90 0.66 10.48
N ASP A 61 -7.96 1.12 9.24
CA ASP A 61 -8.77 0.51 8.19
C ASP A 61 -8.32 -0.93 7.91
N HIS A 62 -7.00 -1.15 7.79
CA HIS A 62 -6.44 -2.47 7.57
C HIS A 62 -6.76 -3.43 8.74
N MET A 63 -6.62 -2.98 9.99
CA MET A 63 -7.00 -3.78 11.16
C MET A 63 -8.50 -4.13 11.13
N THR A 64 -9.35 -3.15 10.84
CA THR A 64 -10.80 -3.34 10.77
C THR A 64 -11.18 -4.36 9.69
N LEU A 65 -10.54 -4.30 8.52
CA LEU A 65 -10.78 -5.25 7.44
C LEU A 65 -10.28 -6.66 7.81
N ARG A 66 -9.13 -6.78 8.47
CA ARG A 66 -8.60 -8.06 8.97
C ARG A 66 -9.58 -8.72 9.93
N THR A 67 -10.10 -7.98 10.91
CA THR A 67 -11.12 -8.49 11.83
C THR A 67 -12.39 -8.94 11.09
N LYS A 68 -12.88 -8.16 10.13
CA LYS A 68 -14.07 -8.53 9.34
C LYS A 68 -13.85 -9.78 8.48
N ILE A 69 -12.64 -9.99 7.96
CA ILE A 69 -12.29 -11.21 7.22
C ILE A 69 -12.34 -12.41 8.17
N GLU A 70 -11.68 -12.31 9.32
CA GLU A 70 -11.66 -13.38 10.32
C GLU A 70 -13.09 -13.74 10.80
N GLU A 71 -13.95 -12.73 11.04
CA GLU A 71 -15.36 -12.93 11.38
C GLU A 71 -16.13 -13.64 10.24
N GLY A 72 -15.91 -13.23 8.98
CA GLY A 72 -16.52 -13.85 7.81
C GLY A 72 -16.10 -15.30 7.62
N GLU A 73 -14.82 -15.61 7.84
CA GLU A 73 -14.29 -16.98 7.79
C GLU A 73 -14.90 -17.86 8.89
N GLN A 74 -15.01 -17.33 10.13
CA GLN A 74 -15.67 -18.05 11.23
C GLN A 74 -17.15 -18.33 10.94
N GLN A 75 -17.88 -17.36 10.36
CA GLN A 75 -19.28 -17.55 9.98
C GLN A 75 -19.40 -18.61 8.88
N LEU A 76 -18.55 -18.58 7.86
CA LEU A 76 -18.53 -19.58 6.79
C LEU A 76 -18.19 -20.98 7.34
N GLN A 77 -17.28 -21.07 8.31
CA GLN A 77 -16.91 -22.33 8.94
C GLN A 77 -18.07 -22.88 9.79
N GLN A 78 -18.78 -22.03 10.54
CA GLN A 78 -19.98 -22.43 11.28
C GLN A 78 -21.09 -22.95 10.36
N VAL A 79 -21.36 -22.27 9.23
CA VAL A 79 -22.36 -22.71 8.24
C VAL A 79 -21.96 -24.03 7.61
N THR A 80 -20.68 -24.19 7.24
CA THR A 80 -20.13 -25.44 6.69
C THR A 80 -20.28 -26.60 7.67
N VAL A 81 -19.94 -26.39 8.94
CA VAL A 81 -20.07 -27.41 9.99
C VAL A 81 -21.54 -27.75 10.21
N ALA A 82 -22.43 -26.78 10.37
CA ALA A 82 -23.87 -27.01 10.54
C ALA A 82 -24.47 -27.80 9.36
N ARG A 83 -24.05 -27.49 8.13
CA ARG A 83 -24.45 -28.21 6.91
C ARG A 83 -23.94 -29.66 6.89
N SER A 84 -22.69 -29.90 7.30
CA SER A 84 -22.12 -31.25 7.37
C SER A 84 -22.81 -32.13 8.42
N VAL A 85 -23.18 -31.55 9.56
CA VAL A 85 -23.90 -32.25 10.64
C VAL A 85 -25.35 -32.55 10.22
N ALA A 86 -26.03 -31.62 9.54
CA ALA A 86 -27.36 -31.85 9.00
C ALA A 86 -27.37 -32.95 7.91
N ALA A 87 -26.36 -32.96 7.03
CA ALA A 87 -26.21 -34.02 6.02
C ALA A 87 -25.94 -35.41 6.65
N ALA A 88 -25.13 -35.47 7.71
CA ALA A 88 -24.87 -36.71 8.45
C ALA A 88 -26.11 -37.23 9.20
N ALA A 89 -26.94 -36.33 9.75
CA ALA A 89 -28.20 -36.69 10.40
C ALA A 89 -29.25 -37.23 9.41
N ALA A 90 -29.34 -36.66 8.21
CA ALA A 90 -30.24 -37.15 7.16
C ALA A 90 -29.85 -38.57 6.68
N ALA A 91 -28.54 -38.85 6.55
CA ALA A 91 -28.03 -40.17 6.19
C ALA A 91 -28.39 -41.27 7.21
N ALA A 92 -28.58 -40.92 8.49
CA ALA A 92 -29.00 -41.86 9.53
C ALA A 92 -30.48 -42.28 9.44
N THR A 93 -31.31 -41.55 8.68
CA THR A 93 -32.77 -41.76 8.64
C THR A 93 -33.31 -42.53 7.43
N ASN A 94 -32.46 -42.98 6.49
CA ASN A 94 -32.85 -43.83 5.33
C ASN A 94 -34.13 -43.36 4.58
N LEU A 95 -34.39 -42.06 4.52
CA LEU A 95 -35.37 -41.49 3.59
C LEU A 95 -34.61 -41.12 2.32
N GLU A 96 -34.59 -42.03 1.35
CA GLU A 96 -33.98 -41.78 0.04
C GLU A 96 -34.89 -40.83 -0.76
N LEU A 97 -34.71 -39.53 -0.56
CA LEU A 97 -35.07 -38.52 -1.54
C LEU A 97 -33.77 -37.89 -2.05
N ASN A 98 -33.59 -37.95 -3.37
CA ASN A 98 -32.44 -37.45 -4.11
C ASN A 98 -31.95 -36.09 -3.55
N PRO A 99 -30.73 -35.98 -2.98
CA PRO A 99 -30.24 -34.76 -2.32
C PRO A 99 -30.03 -33.57 -3.26
N PHE A 100 -30.24 -33.77 -4.56
CA PHE A 100 -30.00 -32.78 -5.61
C PHE A 100 -31.28 -32.07 -6.08
N LEU A 101 -32.46 -32.61 -5.76
CA LEU A 101 -33.72 -32.16 -6.36
C LEU A 101 -34.56 -31.22 -5.48
N GLU A 102 -34.11 -30.94 -4.26
CA GLU A 102 -34.77 -29.99 -3.35
C GLU A 102 -33.78 -28.99 -2.76
N MET A 103 -32.88 -28.47 -3.59
CA MET A 103 -32.04 -27.33 -3.19
C MET A 103 -32.54 -26.07 -3.90
N ASP A 104 -33.37 -25.28 -3.22
CA ASP A 104 -33.70 -23.94 -3.70
C ASP A 104 -32.50 -23.02 -3.45
N THR A 105 -31.68 -22.87 -4.47
CA THR A 105 -30.44 -22.09 -4.48
C THR A 105 -30.68 -20.60 -4.16
N LYS A 106 -31.94 -20.15 -4.15
CA LYS A 106 -32.33 -18.77 -3.84
C LYS A 106 -32.08 -18.37 -2.39
N CYS A 107 -31.97 -19.32 -1.46
CA CYS A 107 -31.71 -19.02 -0.06
C CYS A 107 -30.23 -18.72 0.27
N PHE A 108 -29.29 -18.92 -0.67
CA PHE A 108 -27.86 -18.69 -0.40
C PHE A 108 -27.38 -17.26 -0.76
N PHE A 109 -28.09 -16.56 -1.64
CA PHE A 109 -27.75 -15.20 -2.07
C PHE A 109 -28.97 -14.28 -2.04
N THR A 110 -29.60 -14.12 -0.88
CA THR A 110 -30.64 -13.10 -0.74
C THR A 110 -30.00 -11.71 -0.72
N GLY A 111 -29.88 -11.10 -1.92
CA GLY A 111 -29.78 -9.65 -2.08
C GLY A 111 -28.41 -9.04 -2.38
N GLY A 112 -27.41 -9.80 -2.83
CA GLY A 112 -26.08 -9.29 -3.20
C GLY A 112 -25.77 -9.37 -4.70
N PRO A 113 -24.75 -8.63 -5.21
CA PRO A 113 -24.39 -8.57 -6.64
C PRO A 113 -23.88 -9.91 -7.23
N PHE A 114 -23.82 -10.98 -6.44
CA PHE A 114 -23.31 -12.29 -6.82
C PHE A 114 -24.38 -13.30 -7.23
N ALA A 115 -25.67 -12.93 -7.19
CA ALA A 115 -26.80 -13.82 -7.51
C ALA A 115 -26.82 -14.35 -8.96
N THR A 116 -26.00 -13.80 -9.86
CA THR A 116 -25.92 -14.19 -11.28
C THR A 116 -24.69 -15.02 -11.63
N LEU A 117 -23.83 -15.35 -10.68
CA LEU A 117 -22.64 -16.17 -10.96
C LEU A 117 -23.00 -17.66 -11.04
N ASP A 118 -22.62 -18.29 -12.16
CA ASP A 118 -22.77 -19.73 -12.43
C ASP A 118 -22.03 -20.55 -11.35
N MET A 119 -22.79 -21.39 -10.64
CA MET A 119 -22.39 -22.10 -9.42
C MET A 119 -21.40 -23.25 -9.65
N LYS A 120 -20.91 -23.44 -10.88
CA LYS A 120 -19.86 -24.43 -11.20
C LYS A 120 -18.54 -24.18 -10.45
N CYS A 121 -18.35 -22.99 -9.89
CA CYS A 121 -17.21 -22.65 -9.05
C CYS A 121 -17.23 -23.28 -7.64
N PHE A 122 -18.22 -24.11 -7.28
CA PHE A 122 -18.33 -24.73 -5.94
C PHE A 122 -17.88 -26.20 -5.86
N LEU A 123 -17.31 -26.77 -6.94
CA LEU A 123 -16.68 -28.10 -6.88
C LEU A 123 -15.30 -28.03 -6.18
N PRO A 124 -14.87 -29.08 -5.44
CA PRO A 124 -13.71 -29.04 -4.54
C PRO A 124 -12.32 -28.86 -5.20
N GLY A 125 -12.27 -28.49 -6.49
CA GLY A 125 -11.03 -28.08 -7.19
C GLY A 125 -10.90 -26.57 -7.42
N SER A 126 -11.93 -25.77 -7.15
CA SER A 126 -11.92 -24.33 -7.45
C SER A 126 -11.17 -23.48 -6.42
N LEU A 127 -11.06 -23.93 -5.17
CA LEU A 127 -10.25 -23.25 -4.14
C LEU A 127 -8.76 -23.25 -4.49
N GLN A 128 -8.25 -24.32 -5.12
CA GLN A 128 -6.87 -24.38 -5.58
C GLN A 128 -6.62 -23.37 -6.70
N GLN A 129 -7.56 -23.27 -7.63
CA GLN A 129 -7.49 -22.33 -8.75
C GLN A 129 -7.64 -20.87 -8.28
N MET A 130 -8.47 -20.64 -7.26
CA MET A 130 -8.63 -19.34 -6.62
C MET A 130 -7.40 -18.96 -5.79
N LEU A 131 -6.76 -19.91 -5.09
CA LEU A 131 -5.54 -19.68 -4.35
C LEU A 131 -4.37 -19.35 -5.29
N GLU A 132 -4.24 -20.07 -6.41
CA GLU A 132 -3.25 -19.75 -7.45
C GLU A 132 -3.53 -18.41 -8.13
N ALA A 133 -4.80 -18.06 -8.36
CA ALA A 133 -5.19 -16.76 -8.87
C ALA A 133 -4.90 -15.63 -7.87
N GLN A 134 -5.23 -15.84 -6.58
CA GLN A 134 -4.93 -14.91 -5.50
C GLN A 134 -3.42 -14.75 -5.31
N GLN A 135 -2.64 -15.83 -5.42
CA GLN A 135 -1.18 -15.80 -5.32
C GLN A 135 -0.56 -15.04 -6.52
N ARG A 136 -1.10 -15.19 -7.73
CA ARG A 136 -0.75 -14.35 -8.89
C ARG A 136 -1.13 -12.88 -8.67
N GLN A 137 -2.25 -12.61 -8.00
CA GLN A 137 -2.71 -11.25 -7.71
C GLN A 137 -1.88 -10.60 -6.58
N MET A 138 -1.40 -11.39 -5.61
CA MET A 138 -0.49 -10.96 -4.55
C MET A 138 0.87 -10.55 -5.13
N LEU A 139 1.42 -11.32 -6.09
CA LEU A 139 2.66 -10.95 -6.79
C LEU A 139 2.53 -9.68 -7.66
N ALA A 140 1.32 -9.37 -8.16
CA ALA A 140 1.08 -8.16 -8.94
C ALA A 140 0.84 -6.90 -8.07
N THR A 141 0.61 -7.08 -6.76
CA THR A 141 0.43 -5.98 -5.79
C THR A 141 1.68 -5.72 -4.94
N GLU A 142 2.75 -6.50 -5.11
CA GLU A 142 4.11 -6.05 -4.81
C GLU A 142 4.30 -4.72 -5.54
N LEU A 143 4.28 -3.63 -4.78
CA LEU A 143 4.54 -2.30 -5.28
C LEU A 143 5.81 -2.36 -6.12
N ASN A 144 5.69 -2.13 -7.43
CA ASN A 144 6.81 -2.01 -8.33
C ASN A 144 7.55 -0.70 -7.97
N LEU A 145 8.27 -0.72 -6.86
CA LEU A 145 8.96 0.41 -6.26
C LEU A 145 10.30 0.69 -6.95
N GLY A 146 10.56 0.06 -8.12
CA GLY A 146 11.75 0.32 -8.93
C GLY A 146 13.08 -0.13 -8.30
N TYR A 147 13.06 -0.87 -7.19
CA TYR A 147 14.27 -1.41 -6.56
C TYR A 147 14.25 -2.94 -6.61
N GLN A 148 14.93 -3.49 -7.63
CA GLN A 148 15.28 -4.90 -7.65
C GLN A 148 16.39 -5.15 -6.63
N LEU A 149 16.05 -5.68 -5.45
CA LEU A 149 17.05 -6.21 -4.52
C LEU A 149 17.64 -7.48 -5.14
N ALA A 150 18.95 -7.45 -5.40
CA ALA A 150 19.69 -8.62 -5.88
C ALA A 150 19.61 -9.75 -4.83
N PRO A 151 19.41 -11.01 -5.25
CA PRO A 151 19.31 -12.13 -4.31
C PRO A 151 20.62 -12.28 -3.51
N PRO A 152 20.54 -12.65 -2.22
CA PRO A 152 21.72 -12.75 -1.36
C PRO A 152 22.48 -14.02 -1.72
N GLY A 153 23.66 -13.88 -2.33
CA GLY A 153 24.56 -15.00 -2.59
C GLY A 153 25.43 -14.82 -3.83
N SER A 154 26.38 -13.88 -3.78
CA SER A 154 27.62 -14.00 -4.55
C SER A 154 28.66 -13.10 -3.90
N ASP A 155 29.52 -13.71 -3.11
CA ASP A 155 30.65 -13.07 -2.47
C ASP A 155 31.58 -12.39 -3.50
N ALA A 156 32.04 -11.21 -3.10
CA ALA A 156 33.30 -10.54 -3.40
C ALA A 156 34.15 -11.03 -4.61
N ALA A 157 34.27 -10.15 -5.62
CA ALA A 157 35.52 -9.84 -6.33
C ALA A 157 35.34 -8.47 -7.01
N ASP A 158 35.67 -7.37 -6.33
CA ASP A 158 36.96 -6.67 -6.39
C ASP A 158 37.19 -5.85 -7.69
N ASN A 159 37.09 -4.53 -7.51
CA ASN A 159 37.74 -3.38 -8.16
C ASN A 159 38.23 -3.44 -9.62
N ASN A 160 37.71 -2.51 -10.46
CA ASN A 160 38.34 -1.22 -10.83
C ASN A 160 37.92 -0.76 -12.27
N PRO A 161 37.52 0.51 -12.50
CA PRO A 161 37.09 0.98 -13.81
C PRO A 161 38.21 1.71 -14.56
N HIS A 162 38.59 1.21 -15.74
CA HIS A 162 39.26 2.02 -16.76
C HIS A 162 38.73 1.63 -18.13
N HIS A 163 37.85 2.45 -18.69
CA HIS A 163 37.73 2.61 -20.13
C HIS A 163 37.48 4.09 -20.46
N GLN A 164 38.58 4.80 -20.73
CA GLN A 164 38.60 5.88 -21.70
C GLN A 164 39.32 5.33 -22.93
N PHE A 165 38.60 5.27 -24.05
CA PHE A 165 39.08 5.57 -25.39
C PHE A 165 37.90 6.14 -26.17
#